data_AF-A0A975LCG4-F1
#
_entry.id   AF-A0A975LCG4-F1
#
_cell.length_a   1.000
_cell.length_b   1.000
_cell.length_c   1.000
_cell.angle_alpha   90.00
_cell.angle_beta   90.00
_cell.angle_gamma   90.00
#
_symmetry.space_group_name_H-M   'P 1'
#
loop_
_entity.id
_entity.type
_entity.pdbx_description
1 polymer ?
#
loop_
_entity_poly.entity_id
_entity_poly.type
_entity_poly.pdbx_seq_one_letter_code
_entity_poly.pdbx_strand_id
1 'polypeptide(L)'
;MYEAGNVAVTLLALVALGFALDYALGVRWWTNPGGRLVMATLIAFVLMSTLVAVRVWAGDFFLHELVRLVVYAMALATLAGGWVLHRTVRRGKHRQRAPR
;
A
#
# COMPACT_ATOMS: atom_id res chain seq x y z
N MET A 1 -17.38 21.20 -12.05
CA MET A 1 -17.09 19.76 -12.28
C MET A 1 -15.82 19.29 -11.56
N TYR A 2 -14.79 20.13 -11.36
CA TYR A 2 -13.56 19.76 -10.64
C TYR A 2 -13.76 19.47 -9.14
N GLU A 3 -14.68 20.16 -8.46
CA GLU A 3 -14.86 19.99 -7.01
C GLU A 3 -15.39 18.60 -6.60
N ALA A 4 -16.30 18.02 -7.38
CA ALA A 4 -16.83 16.69 -7.08
C ALA A 4 -15.74 15.60 -7.17
N GLY A 5 -14.83 15.71 -8.14
CA GLY A 5 -13.66 14.83 -8.26
C GLY A 5 -12.70 14.99 -7.09
N ASN A 6 -12.47 16.23 -6.65
CA ASN A 6 -11.59 16.55 -5.53
C ASN A 6 -12.12 15.97 -4.21
N VAL A 7 -13.43 16.09 -3.98
CA VAL A 7 -14.11 15.50 -2.83
C VAL A 7 -14.05 13.97 -2.87
N ALA A 8 -14.28 13.36 -4.04
CA ALA A 8 -14.21 11.90 -4.21
C ALA A 8 -12.81 11.35 -3.89
N VAL A 9 -11.74 12.01 -4.37
CA VAL A 9 -10.35 11.63 -4.06
C VAL A 9 -10.06 11.74 -2.56
N THR A 10 -10.54 12.82 -1.93
CA THR A 10 -10.35 13.04 -0.49
C THR A 10 -11.07 11.97 0.34
N LEU A 11 -12.30 11.62 -0.02
CA LEU A 11 -13.04 10.53 0.61
C LEU A 11 -12.35 9.18 0.43
N LEU A 12 -11.83 8.91 -0.77
CA LEU A 12 -11.08 7.68 -1.04
C LEU A 12 -9.82 7.58 -0.16
N ALA A 13 -9.12 8.69 0.03
CA ALA A 13 -7.96 8.77 0.92
C ALA A 13 -8.33 8.49 2.39
N LEU A 14 -9.45 9.05 2.86
CA LEU A 14 -9.95 8.80 4.23
C LEU A 14 -10.38 7.34 4.43
N VAL A 15 -11.06 6.75 3.45
CA VAL A 15 -11.46 5.33 3.49
C VAL A 15 -10.23 4.42 3.50
N ALA A 16 -9.24 4.71 2.65
CA ALA A 16 -7.98 3.96 2.63
C ALA A 16 -7.25 4.05 3.97
N LEU A 17 -7.23 5.25 4.58
CA LEU A 17 -6.60 5.48 5.88
C LEU A 17 -7.35 4.73 7.00
N GLY A 18 -8.67 4.75 7.00
CA GLY A 18 -9.50 4.00 7.94
C GLY A 18 -9.23 2.49 7.84
N PHE A 19 -9.17 1.95 6.62
CA PHE A 19 -8.89 0.53 6.41
C PHE A 19 -7.46 0.15 6.83
N ALA A 20 -6.48 1.03 6.56
CA ALA A 20 -5.11 0.81 7.00
C ALA A 20 -5.01 0.81 8.53
N LEU A 21 -5.70 1.71 9.22
CA LEU A 21 -5.72 1.77 10.69
C LEU A 21 -6.45 0.56 11.29
N ASP A 22 -7.59 0.18 10.75
CA ASP A 22 -8.33 -1.01 11.18
C ASP A 22 -7.46 -2.27 11.05
N TYR A 23 -6.78 -2.43 9.91
CA TYR A 23 -5.84 -3.54 9.71
C TYR A 23 -4.62 -3.47 10.65
N ALA A 24 -4.10 -2.26 10.89
CA ALA A 24 -2.96 -2.03 11.78
C ALA A 24 -3.25 -2.44 13.23
N LEU A 25 -4.49 -2.20 13.67
CA LEU A 25 -4.94 -2.40 15.05
C LEU A 25 -5.54 -3.79 15.27
N GLY A 26 -6.32 -4.29 14.31
CA GLY A 26 -7.06 -5.54 14.41
C GLY A 26 -6.23 -6.79 14.12
N VAL A 27 -5.16 -6.66 13.33
CA VAL A 27 -4.32 -7.81 12.94
C VAL A 27 -2.93 -7.64 13.53
N ARG A 28 -2.35 -8.70 14.11
CA ARG A 28 -0.92 -8.76 14.48
C ARG A 28 -0.06 -8.87 13.22
N TRP A 29 -0.16 -7.91 12.31
CA TRP A 29 0.50 -7.91 11.00
C TRP A 29 2.02 -8.03 11.12
N TRP A 30 2.62 -7.58 12.23
CA TRP A 30 4.04 -7.75 12.52
C TRP A 30 4.47 -9.21 12.74
N THR A 31 3.55 -10.13 13.05
CA THR A 31 3.87 -11.55 13.30
C THR A 31 3.88 -12.42 12.04
N ASN A 32 3.19 -12.01 10.96
CA ASN A 32 3.08 -12.80 9.74
C ASN A 32 3.75 -12.06 8.56
N PRO A 33 4.70 -12.68 7.82
CA PRO A 33 5.34 -12.05 6.67
C PRO A 33 4.34 -11.61 5.59
N GLY A 34 3.21 -12.32 5.42
CA GLY A 34 2.13 -11.89 4.54
C GLY A 34 1.41 -10.63 5.06
N GLY A 35 1.18 -10.56 6.37
CA GLY A 35 0.55 -9.40 7.01
C GLY A 35 1.41 -8.14 6.92
N ARG A 36 2.74 -8.27 7.04
CA ARG A 36 3.68 -7.15 6.81
C ARG A 36 3.60 -6.60 5.39
N LEU A 37 3.42 -7.48 4.41
CA LEU A 37 3.26 -7.11 3.00
C LEU A 37 1.95 -6.37 2.73
N VAL A 38 0.85 -6.87 3.30
CA VAL A 38 -0.46 -6.20 3.22
C VAL A 38 -0.37 -4.82 3.87
N MET A 39 0.24 -4.72 5.05
CA MET A 39 0.40 -3.44 5.74
C MET A 39 1.29 -2.45 4.96
N ALA A 40 2.39 -2.92 4.37
CA ALA A 40 3.23 -2.09 3.49
C ALA A 40 2.46 -1.58 2.27
N THR A 41 1.62 -2.43 1.67
CA THR A 41 0.75 -2.05 0.55
C THR A 41 -0.27 -1.00 0.96
N LEU A 42 -0.93 -1.19 2.11
CA LEU A 42 -1.92 -0.26 2.66
C LEU A 42 -1.28 1.10 2.96
N ILE A 43 -0.10 1.11 3.58
CA ILE A 43 0.66 2.35 3.84
C ILE A 43 0.98 3.09 2.53
N ALA A 44 1.46 2.37 1.51
CA ALA A 44 1.75 2.96 0.21
C ALA A 44 0.50 3.55 -0.46
N PHE A 45 -0.63 2.84 -0.37
CA PHE A 45 -1.90 3.27 -0.94
C PHE A 45 -2.46 4.51 -0.23
N VAL A 46 -2.37 4.56 1.10
CA VAL A 46 -2.73 5.73 1.92
C VAL A 46 -1.86 6.93 1.57
N LEU A 47 -0.54 6.76 1.52
CA LEU A 47 0.39 7.84 1.18
C LEU A 47 0.13 8.38 -0.23
N MET A 48 -0.14 7.50 -1.20
CA MET A 48 -0.49 7.90 -2.56
C MET A 48 -1.81 8.67 -2.62
N SER A 49 -2.85 8.18 -1.93
CA SER A 49 -4.17 8.84 -1.90
C SER A 49 -4.10 10.21 -1.22
N THR A 50 -3.37 10.31 -0.11
CA THR A 50 -3.10 11.57 0.59
C THR A 50 -2.33 12.55 -0.30
N LEU A 51 -1.33 12.08 -1.06
CA LEU A 51 -0.58 12.91 -2.01
C LEU A 51 -1.46 13.52 -3.09
N VAL A 52 -2.35 12.72 -3.67
CA VAL A 52 -3.28 13.18 -4.71
C VAL A 52 -4.27 14.18 -4.10
N ALA A 53 -4.81 13.90 -2.92
CA ALA A 53 -5.67 14.83 -2.20
C ALA A 53 -4.96 16.15 -1.89
N VAL A 54 -3.73 16.12 -1.36
CA VAL A 54 -2.94 17.33 -1.06
C VAL A 54 -2.65 18.11 -2.33
N ARG A 55 -2.26 17.47 -3.44
CA ARG A 55 -2.02 18.16 -4.72
C ARG A 55 -3.27 18.89 -5.21
N VAL A 56 -4.42 18.24 -5.07
CA VAL A 56 -5.72 18.77 -5.48
C VAL A 56 -6.08 20.06 -4.73
N TRP A 57 -5.76 20.15 -3.44
CA TRP A 57 -6.13 21.29 -2.61
C TRP A 57 -5.02 22.36 -2.48
N ALA A 58 -3.75 21.95 -2.48
CA ALA A 58 -2.60 22.82 -2.22
C ALA A 58 -1.83 23.25 -3.49
N GLY A 59 -2.17 22.71 -4.67
CA GLY A 59 -1.48 23.01 -5.93
C GLY A 59 -0.09 22.36 -6.04
N ASP A 60 0.80 22.93 -6.85
CA ASP A 60 2.17 22.46 -7.01
C ASP A 60 3.04 22.90 -5.83
N PHE A 61 3.22 21.97 -4.89
CA PHE A 61 4.11 22.12 -3.74
C PHE A 61 5.50 21.56 -4.06
N PHE A 62 6.57 22.26 -3.63
CA PHE A 62 7.97 21.91 -3.94
C PHE A 62 8.37 20.46 -3.58
N LEU A 63 7.77 19.87 -2.53
CA LEU A 63 8.06 18.48 -2.15
C LEU A 63 7.30 17.43 -2.99
N HIS A 64 6.41 17.81 -3.91
CA HIS A 64 5.55 16.88 -4.64
C HIS A 64 6.36 15.76 -5.33
N GLU A 65 7.46 16.12 -5.99
CA GLU A 65 8.37 15.17 -6.65
C GLU A 65 8.99 14.18 -5.65
N LEU A 66 9.39 14.68 -4.47
CA LEU A 66 10.08 13.94 -3.43
C LEU A 66 9.14 12.93 -2.77
N VAL A 67 7.91 13.33 -2.45
CA VAL A 67 6.92 12.40 -1.90
C VAL A 67 6.47 11.39 -2.96
N ARG A 68 6.34 11.79 -4.24
CA ARG A 68 6.05 10.86 -5.35
C ARG A 68 7.13 9.78 -5.48
N LEU A 69 8.39 10.17 -5.36
CA LEU A 69 9.53 9.25 -5.38
C LEU A 69 9.49 8.26 -4.20
N VAL A 70 9.17 8.74 -3.00
CA VAL A 70 9.00 7.88 -1.80
C VAL A 70 7.86 6.88 -2.00
N VAL A 71 6.71 7.32 -2.52
CA VAL A 71 5.57 6.42 -2.80
C VAL A 71 5.93 5.36 -3.84
N TYR A 72 6.60 5.74 -4.93
CA TYR A 72 7.03 4.78 -5.95
C TYR A 72 8.07 3.80 -5.42
N ALA A 73 9.02 4.26 -4.58
CA ALA A 73 9.98 3.38 -3.93
C ALA A 73 9.29 2.35 -3.01
N MET A 74 8.29 2.78 -2.23
CA MET A 74 7.50 1.87 -1.40
C MET A 74 6.64 0.90 -2.21
N ALA A 75 6.00 1.36 -3.28
CA ALA A 75 5.23 0.50 -4.17
C ALA A 75 6.12 -0.58 -4.81
N LEU A 76 7.33 -0.19 -5.25
CA LEU A 76 8.33 -1.10 -5.79
C LEU A 76 8.79 -2.12 -4.73
N ALA A 77 9.08 -1.66 -3.50
CA ALA A 77 9.47 -2.53 -2.40
C ALA A 77 8.37 -3.54 -2.04
N THR A 78 7.11 -3.10 -2.10
CA THR A 78 5.94 -3.94 -1.87
C THR A 78 5.78 -4.99 -2.96
N LEU A 79 5.91 -4.60 -4.24
CA LEU A 79 5.88 -5.53 -5.37
C LEU A 79 7.01 -6.55 -5.29
N ALA A 80 8.23 -6.10 -4.96
CA ALA A 80 9.38 -6.98 -4.79
C ALA A 80 9.18 -7.96 -3.62
N GLY A 81 8.66 -7.48 -2.49
CA GLY A 81 8.31 -8.32 -1.34
C GLY A 81 7.26 -9.36 -1.70
N GLY A 82 6.19 -8.94 -2.39
CA GLY A 82 5.11 -9.82 -2.84
C GLY A 82 5.61 -10.88 -3.81
N TRP A 83 6.52 -10.51 -4.72
CA TRP A 83 7.16 -11.42 -5.65
C TRP A 83 8.04 -12.46 -4.94
N VAL A 84 8.84 -12.04 -3.96
CA VAL A 84 9.66 -12.94 -3.14
C VAL A 84 8.76 -13.92 -2.39
N LEU A 85 7.71 -13.42 -1.72
CA LEU A 85 6.75 -14.24 -0.99
C LEU A 85 6.03 -15.23 -1.90
N HIS A 86 5.60 -14.78 -3.09
CA HIS A 86 4.97 -15.64 -4.09
C HIS A 86 5.91 -16.76 -4.55
N ARG A 87 7.21 -16.48 -4.74
CA ARG A 87 8.22 -17.50 -5.06
C ARG A 87 8.44 -18.49 -3.92
N THR A 88 8.52 -18.04 -2.67
CA THR A 88 8.68 -18.94 -1.52
C THR A 88 7.47 -19.83 -1.29
N VAL A 89 6.25 -19.29 -1.41
CA VAL A 89 5.01 -20.06 -1.27
C VAL A 89 4.87 -21.10 -2.40
N ARG A 90 5.23 -20.75 -3.65
CA ARG A 90 5.24 -21.72 -4.76
C ARG A 90 6.27 -22.84 -4.57
N ARG A 91 7.46 -22.53 -4.05
CA ARG A 91 8.49 -23.55 -3.75
C ARG A 91 8.06 -24.50 -2.62
N GLY A 92 7.33 -24.00 -1.62
CA GLY A 92 6.78 -24.84 -0.54
C GLY A 92 5.75 -25.88 -1.01
N LYS A 93 4.89 -25.51 -1.97
CA LYS A 93 3.86 -26.43 -2.52
C LYS A 93 4.45 -27.61 -3.31
N HIS A 94 5.60 -27.44 -3.96
CA HIS A 94 6.24 -28.54 -4.69
C HIS A 94 6.89 -29.58 -3.78
N ARG A 95 7.29 -29.21 -2.55
CA ARG A 95 7.90 -30.16 -1.60
C ARG A 95 6.89 -31.09 -0.91
N GLN A 96 5.62 -30.71 -0.86
CA GLN A 96 4.56 -31.53 -0.25
C GLN A 96 3.88 -32.52 -1.23
N ARG A 97 4.20 -32.45 -2.52
CA ARG A 97 3.69 -33.37 -3.55
C ARG A 97 4.69 -34.46 -3.96
N ALA A 98 5.66 -34.76 -3.12
CA ALA A 98 6.40 -36.02 -3.22
C ALA A 98 5.75 -37.02 -2.25
N PRO A 99 4.68 -37.74 -2.65
CA PRO A 99 4.23 -38.90 -1.90
C PRO A 99 5.39 -39.90 -1.86
N ARG A 100 5.68 -40.39 -0.65
CA ARG A 100 6.45 -41.61 -0.44
C ARG A 100 5.68 -42.81 -0.97
#